data_AF-A0A378NAC4-F1
#
_entry.id   AF-A0A378NAC4-F1
#
_cell.length_a   1.000
_cell.length_b   1.000
_cell.length_c   1.000
_cell.angle_alpha   90.00
_cell.angle_beta   90.00
_cell.angle_gamma   90.00
#
_symmetry.space_group_name_H-M   'P 1'
#
loop_
_entity.id
_entity.type
_entity.pdbx_description
1 polymer ?
#
loop_
_entity_poly.entity_id
_entity_poly.type
_entity_poly.pdbx_seq_one_letter_code
_entity_poly.pdbx_strand_id
1 'polypeptide(L)'
;MSALSFLGLIVFLYFPLASADLDGGIYTYAREGFGELMGFMSAWGYWLCATIGIVGYLTVAFEGLGVFTDNPNTRDFGQGNTLASFIGSSIIVWLVHALIAGGIKEAAFVNLIATFVKVAPLILFIG
;
A
#
# COMPACT_ATOMS: atom_id res chain seq x y z
N MET A 1 12.15 -18.42 -5.86
CA MET A 1 11.07 -18.24 -4.87
C MET A 1 11.46 -19.07 -3.65
N SER A 2 11.90 -18.43 -2.57
CA SER A 2 12.67 -19.08 -1.49
C SER A 2 11.77 -19.82 -0.47
N ALA A 3 12.33 -20.80 0.24
CA ALA A 3 11.63 -21.59 1.26
C ALA A 3 10.92 -20.75 2.33
N LEU A 4 11.41 -19.53 2.58
CA LEU A 4 10.79 -18.56 3.47
C LEU A 4 9.40 -18.12 2.99
N SER A 5 9.23 -17.91 1.68
CA SER A 5 7.94 -17.58 1.06
C SER A 5 6.95 -18.74 1.22
N PHE A 6 7.43 -19.97 1.08
CA PHE A 6 6.60 -21.18 1.18
C PHE A 6 6.18 -21.46 2.63
N LEU A 7 7.09 -21.29 3.58
CA LEU A 7 6.78 -21.39 5.02
C LEU A 7 5.75 -20.31 5.43
N GLY A 8 5.93 -19.08 4.96
CA GLY A 8 4.97 -17.99 5.21
C GLY A 8 3.57 -18.30 4.67
N LEU A 9 3.48 -18.90 3.48
CA LEU A 9 2.21 -19.33 2.90
C LEU A 9 1.55 -20.45 3.70
N ILE A 10 2.32 -21.44 4.15
CA ILE A 10 1.79 -22.57 4.96
C ILE A 10 1.27 -22.07 6.30
N VAL A 11 2.03 -21.21 6.99
CA VAL A 11 1.57 -20.63 8.27
C VAL A 11 0.31 -19.80 8.06
N PHE A 12 0.23 -19.01 6.98
CA PHE A 12 -0.96 -18.21 6.69
C PHE A 12 -2.21 -19.05 6.35
N LEU A 13 -2.05 -20.19 5.69
CA LEU A 13 -3.17 -21.06 5.31
C LEU A 13 -3.62 -21.99 6.45
N TYR A 14 -2.70 -22.43 7.32
CA TYR A 14 -2.99 -23.45 8.34
C TYR A 14 -3.56 -22.86 9.63
N PHE A 15 -3.18 -21.63 9.99
CA PHE A 15 -3.60 -20.99 11.24
C PHE A 15 -5.09 -20.58 11.28
N PRO A 16 -5.68 -20.01 10.20
CA PRO A 16 -7.10 -19.64 10.18
C PRO A 16 -8.04 -20.86 10.31
N LEU A 17 -7.59 -22.04 9.87
CA LEU A 17 -8.35 -23.29 10.01
C LEU A 17 -8.41 -23.81 11.44
N ALA A 18 -7.42 -23.46 12.27
CA ALA A 18 -7.35 -23.88 13.68
C ALA A 18 -8.05 -22.89 14.63
N SER A 19 -8.19 -21.62 14.23
CA SER A 19 -8.66 -20.52 15.09
C SER A 19 -9.72 -19.66 14.39
N ALA A 20 -10.72 -20.30 13.79
CA ALA A 20 -11.74 -19.67 12.95
C ALA A 20 -12.66 -18.65 13.67
N ASP A 21 -12.60 -18.58 15.00
CA ASP A 21 -13.45 -17.72 15.84
C ASP A 21 -12.81 -16.36 16.18
N LEU A 22 -11.64 -16.05 15.61
CA LEU A 22 -10.89 -14.82 15.90
C LEU A 22 -11.24 -13.69 14.92
N ASP A 23 -12.21 -12.85 15.32
CA ASP A 23 -12.55 -11.59 14.64
C ASP A 23 -11.59 -10.46 15.01
N GLY A 24 -10.43 -10.40 14.36
CA GLY A 24 -9.49 -9.29 14.56
C GLY A 24 -8.30 -9.19 13.62
N GLY A 25 -8.30 -9.97 12.54
CA GLY A 25 -7.26 -9.91 11.51
C GLY A 25 -5.88 -10.33 12.00
N ILE A 26 -4.86 -10.04 11.18
CA ILE A 26 -3.48 -10.57 11.31
C ILE A 26 -2.86 -10.37 12.70
N TYR A 27 -3.19 -9.26 13.38
CA TYR A 27 -2.73 -8.98 14.74
C TYR A 27 -3.29 -9.96 15.76
N THR A 28 -4.62 -10.17 15.76
CA THR A 28 -5.29 -11.05 16.72
C THR A 28 -4.85 -12.49 16.53
N TYR A 29 -4.67 -12.95 15.29
CA TYR A 29 -4.10 -14.27 15.02
C TYR A 29 -2.66 -14.42 15.54
N ALA A 30 -1.81 -13.40 15.36
CA ALA A 30 -0.43 -13.44 15.84
C ALA A 30 -0.35 -13.43 17.38
N ARG A 31 -1.23 -12.67 18.05
CA ARG A 31 -1.28 -12.58 19.51
C ARG A 31 -1.79 -13.87 20.15
N GLU A 32 -2.91 -14.40 19.67
CA GLU A 32 -3.52 -15.62 20.21
C GLU A 32 -2.66 -16.86 19.91
N GLY A 33 -2.00 -16.89 18.75
CA GLY A 33 -1.17 -18.01 18.34
C GLY A 33 0.21 -18.07 18.98
N PHE A 34 0.85 -16.92 19.20
CA PHE A 34 2.28 -16.83 19.52
C PHE A 34 2.58 -15.89 20.71
N GLY A 35 1.56 -15.36 21.37
CA GLY A 35 1.67 -14.50 22.55
C GLY A 35 1.80 -13.00 22.23
N GLU A 36 1.82 -12.20 23.29
CA GLU A 36 1.74 -10.73 23.19
C GLU A 36 2.91 -10.09 22.44
N LEU A 37 4.12 -10.62 22.60
CA LEU A 37 5.31 -10.11 21.90
C LEU A 37 5.16 -10.25 20.38
N MET A 38 4.69 -11.40 19.90
CA MET A 38 4.50 -11.61 18.46
C MET A 38 3.31 -10.84 17.91
N GLY A 39 2.25 -10.66 18.69
CA GLY A 39 1.18 -9.71 18.38
C GLY A 39 1.73 -8.29 18.19
N PHE A 40 2.55 -7.81 19.13
CA PHE A 40 3.18 -6.50 19.05
C PHE A 40 4.09 -6.37 17.82
N MET A 41 4.98 -7.34 17.57
CA MET A 41 5.87 -7.33 16.40
C MET A 41 5.07 -7.32 15.09
N SER A 42 3.93 -8.02 15.02
CA SER A 42 3.06 -8.04 13.85
C SER A 42 2.40 -6.68 13.59
N ALA A 43 1.84 -6.04 14.62
CA ALA A 43 1.28 -4.70 14.49
C ALA A 43 2.34 -3.67 14.06
N TRP A 44 3.54 -3.75 14.65
CA TRP A 44 4.64 -2.84 14.35
C TRP A 44 5.19 -3.05 12.93
N GLY A 45 5.36 -4.30 12.52
CA GLY A 45 5.77 -4.68 11.17
C GLY A 45 4.74 -4.24 10.12
N TYR A 46 3.45 -4.39 10.40
CA TYR A 46 2.38 -3.92 9.54
C TYR A 46 2.40 -2.39 9.39
N TRP A 47 2.53 -1.66 10.49
CA TRP A 47 2.60 -0.20 10.47
C TRP A 47 3.81 0.32 9.68
N LEU A 48 4.99 -0.29 9.86
CA LEU A 48 6.18 0.04 9.07
C LEU A 48 6.00 -0.28 7.59
N CYS A 49 5.50 -1.48 7.28
CA CYS A 49 5.27 -1.91 5.90
C CYS A 49 4.30 -0.97 5.18
N ALA A 50 3.19 -0.61 5.83
CA ALA A 50 2.23 0.33 5.28
C ALA A 50 2.87 1.71 5.03
N THR A 51 3.62 2.23 6.00
CA THR A 51 4.26 3.56 5.89
C THR A 51 5.31 3.59 4.78
N ILE A 52 6.22 2.62 4.75
CA ILE A 52 7.25 2.51 3.71
C ILE A 52 6.62 2.26 2.34
N GLY A 53 5.57 1.42 2.29
CA GLY A 53 4.82 1.14 1.08
C GLY A 53 4.21 2.39 0.48
N ILE A 54 3.51 3.21 1.29
CA ILE A 54 2.90 4.47 0.82
C ILE A 54 3.96 5.40 0.23
N VAL A 55 5.11 5.56 0.90
CA VAL A 55 6.21 6.40 0.40
C VAL A 55 6.75 5.84 -0.93
N GLY A 56 7.04 4.53 -0.99
CA GLY A 56 7.57 3.89 -2.20
C GLY A 56 6.62 3.98 -3.39
N TYR A 57 5.32 3.73 -3.19
CA TYR A 57 4.32 3.85 -4.26
C TYR A 57 4.21 5.28 -4.79
N LEU A 58 4.26 6.28 -3.92
CA LEU A 58 4.24 7.68 -4.35
C LEU A 58 5.51 8.06 -5.10
N THR A 59 6.69 7.64 -4.64
CA THR A 59 7.95 7.86 -5.36
C THR A 59 7.89 7.30 -6.79
N VAL A 60 7.44 6.06 -6.95
CA VAL A 60 7.28 5.42 -8.27
C VAL A 60 6.22 6.12 -9.12
N ALA A 61 5.12 6.58 -8.51
CA ALA A 61 4.10 7.33 -9.23
C ALA A 61 4.65 8.66 -9.79
N PHE A 62 5.43 9.40 -9.00
CA PHE A 62 6.07 10.63 -9.46
C PHE A 62 7.20 10.38 -10.47
N GLU A 63 7.95 9.30 -10.34
CA GLU A 63 8.89 8.86 -11.38
C GLU A 63 8.14 8.60 -12.70
N GLY A 64 6.99 7.92 -12.66
CA GLY A 64 6.14 7.70 -13.82
C GLY A 64 5.58 9.00 -14.43
N LEU A 65 5.23 9.99 -13.61
CA LEU A 65 4.86 11.32 -14.10
C LEU A 65 6.05 12.05 -14.75
N GLY A 66 7.24 11.90 -14.18
CA GLY A 66 8.50 12.41 -14.73
C GLY A 66 8.77 11.97 -16.16
N VAL A 67 8.32 10.77 -16.56
CA VAL A 67 8.41 10.29 -17.96
C VAL A 67 7.73 11.25 -18.95
N PHE A 68 6.68 11.97 -18.53
CA PHE A 68 5.93 12.88 -19.40
C PHE A 68 6.38 14.35 -19.26
N THR A 69 6.86 14.75 -18.09
CA THR A 69 7.17 16.15 -17.76
C THR A 69 8.66 16.50 -17.78
N ASP A 70 9.56 15.53 -17.56
CA ASP A 70 11.00 15.80 -17.57
C ASP A 70 11.48 16.04 -19.02
N ASN A 71 12.19 17.16 -19.22
CA ASN A 71 12.81 17.55 -20.48
C ASN A 71 14.33 17.67 -20.28
N PRO A 72 15.19 17.56 -21.31
CA PRO A 72 16.64 17.77 -21.19
C PRO A 72 17.08 19.04 -20.41
N ASN A 73 16.25 20.08 -20.30
CA ASN A 73 16.56 21.30 -19.54
C ASN A 73 15.93 21.36 -18.13
N THR A 74 14.95 20.52 -17.80
CA THR A 74 14.24 20.54 -16.51
C THR A 74 13.97 19.13 -16.01
N ARG A 75 14.58 18.77 -14.88
CA ARG A 75 14.29 17.54 -14.12
C ARG A 75 13.42 17.91 -12.92
N ASP A 76 12.13 18.02 -13.16
CA ASP A 76 11.20 18.39 -12.10
C ASP A 76 10.89 17.19 -11.19
N PHE A 77 10.75 15.98 -11.75
CA PHE A 77 10.38 14.79 -10.97
C PHE A 77 11.47 13.72 -10.89
N GLY A 78 12.32 13.58 -11.92
CA GLY A 78 13.44 12.64 -11.93
C GLY A 78 13.02 11.21 -11.59
N GLN A 79 13.80 10.55 -10.73
CA GLN A 79 13.46 9.22 -10.17
C GLN A 79 12.47 9.31 -8.99
N GLY A 80 11.59 10.31 -8.97
CA GLY A 80 10.69 10.56 -7.83
C GLY A 80 11.37 11.07 -6.56
N ASN A 81 12.67 11.40 -6.61
CA ASN A 81 13.48 11.87 -5.47
C ASN A 81 13.81 13.37 -5.51
N THR A 82 13.10 14.14 -6.33
CA THR A 82 13.28 15.60 -6.40
C THR A 82 12.44 16.31 -5.35
N LEU A 83 12.81 17.56 -5.00
CA LEU A 83 12.07 18.39 -4.06
C LEU A 83 10.58 18.55 -4.46
N ALA A 84 10.30 18.67 -5.76
CA ALA A 84 8.92 18.75 -6.27
C ALA A 84 8.14 17.45 -6.03
N SER A 85 8.75 16.29 -6.24
CA SER A 85 8.18 14.97 -5.92
C SER A 85 7.90 14.81 -4.43
N PHE A 86 8.79 15.31 -3.56
CA PHE A 86 8.60 15.30 -2.11
C PHE A 86 7.40 16.17 -1.68
N ILE A 87 7.31 17.40 -2.20
CA ILE A 87 6.18 18.30 -1.90
C ILE A 87 4.87 17.72 -2.45
N GLY A 88 4.88 17.24 -3.70
CA GLY A 88 3.71 16.64 -4.34
C GLY A 88 3.20 15.39 -3.60
N SER A 89 4.10 14.49 -3.22
CA SER A 89 3.73 13.29 -2.44
C SER A 89 3.16 13.64 -1.08
N SER A 90 3.75 14.61 -0.37
CA SER A 90 3.23 15.10 0.91
C SER A 90 1.79 15.65 0.77
N ILE A 91 1.53 16.47 -0.25
CA ILE A 91 0.19 17.00 -0.53
C ILE A 91 -0.82 15.86 -0.76
N ILE A 92 -0.45 14.85 -1.55
CA ILE A 92 -1.32 13.70 -1.83
C ILE A 92 -1.65 12.93 -0.54
N VAL A 93 -0.65 12.69 0.32
CA VAL A 93 -0.86 12.00 1.61
C VAL A 93 -1.88 12.77 2.47
N TRP A 94 -1.76 14.08 2.56
CA TRP A 94 -2.68 14.91 3.33
C TRP A 94 -4.09 14.97 2.74
N LEU A 95 -4.22 14.98 1.41
CA LEU A 95 -5.52 14.90 0.74
C LEU A 95 -6.20 13.57 1.02
N VAL A 96 -5.48 12.45 0.91
CA VAL A 96 -6.02 11.12 1.24
C VAL A 96 -6.40 11.05 2.72
N HIS A 97 -5.59 11.60 3.62
CA HIS A 97 -5.92 11.69 5.04
C HIS A 97 -7.21 12.49 5.27
N ALA A 98 -7.35 13.66 4.64
CA ALA A 98 -8.55 14.49 4.74
C ALA A 98 -9.80 13.79 4.18
N LEU A 99 -9.67 13.06 3.06
CA LEU A 99 -10.75 12.26 2.49
C LEU A 99 -11.22 11.15 3.45
N ILE A 100 -10.28 10.44 4.07
CA ILE A 100 -10.59 9.39 5.05
C ILE A 100 -11.24 10.01 6.30
N ALA A 101 -10.73 11.14 6.77
CA ALA A 101 -11.29 11.88 7.90
C ALA A 101 -12.69 12.46 7.60
N GLY A 102 -12.98 12.78 6.33
CA GLY A 102 -14.25 13.35 5.86
C GLY A 102 -15.40 12.33 5.73
N GLY A 103 -15.12 11.03 5.77
CA GLY A 103 -16.13 9.98 5.93
C GLY A 103 -16.23 8.95 4.79
N ILE A 104 -16.92 7.84 5.10
CA ILE A 104 -16.95 6.59 4.31
C ILE A 104 -17.56 6.78 2.90
N LYS A 105 -18.47 7.75 2.71
CA LYS A 105 -19.13 7.98 1.42
C LYS A 105 -18.16 8.43 0.32
N GLU A 106 -17.25 9.35 0.63
CA GLU A 106 -16.24 9.83 -0.32
C GLU A 106 -15.24 8.73 -0.65
N ALA A 107 -14.81 7.95 0.35
CA ALA A 107 -13.90 6.83 0.17
C ALA A 107 -14.47 5.74 -0.77
N ALA A 108 -15.77 5.44 -0.66
CA ALA A 108 -16.42 4.44 -1.51
C ALA A 108 -16.47 4.88 -2.99
N PHE A 109 -16.77 6.15 -3.26
CA PHE A 109 -16.81 6.69 -4.62
C PHE A 109 -15.42 6.71 -5.26
N VAL A 110 -14.40 7.17 -4.51
CA VAL A 110 -13.00 7.16 -4.97
C VAL A 110 -12.53 5.74 -5.28
N ASN A 111 -12.89 4.75 -4.45
CA ASN A 111 -12.52 3.37 -4.69
C ASN A 111 -13.17 2.78 -5.96
N LEU A 112 -14.41 3.19 -6.26
CA LEU A 112 -15.10 2.78 -7.49
C LEU A 112 -14.37 3.34 -8.73
N ILE A 113 -14.02 4.63 -8.72
CA ILE A 113 -13.23 5.24 -9.81
C ILE A 113 -11.86 4.55 -9.95
N ALA A 114 -11.15 4.34 -8.84
CA ALA A 114 -9.86 3.68 -8.85
C ALA A 114 -9.93 2.27 -9.46
N THR A 115 -11.05 1.57 -9.27
CA THR A 115 -11.28 0.25 -9.88
C THR A 115 -11.31 0.35 -11.40
N PHE A 116 -12.04 1.32 -11.97
CA PHE A 116 -12.05 1.54 -13.42
C PHE A 116 -10.68 1.93 -13.96
N VAL A 117 -9.96 2.82 -13.27
CA VAL A 117 -8.59 3.24 -13.66
C VAL A 117 -7.63 2.05 -13.65
N LYS A 118 -7.71 1.15 -12.67
CA LYS A 118 -6.87 -0.06 -12.61
C LYS A 118 -7.13 -1.04 -13.76
N VAL A 119 -8.37 -1.10 -14.25
CA VAL A 119 -8.76 -1.99 -15.35
C VAL A 119 -8.39 -1.40 -16.71
N ALA A 120 -8.32 -0.07 -16.84
CA ALA A 120 -8.03 0.59 -18.11
C ALA A 120 -6.73 0.14 -18.81
N PRO A 121 -5.57 0.02 -18.13
CA PRO A 121 -4.34 -0.48 -18.75
C PRO A 121 -4.50 -1.91 -19.31
N LEU A 122 -5.25 -2.78 -18.62
CA LEU A 122 -5.46 -4.15 -19.08
C LEU A 122 -6.23 -4.18 -20.41
N ILE A 123 -7.23 -3.31 -20.57
CA ILE A 123 -8.00 -3.22 -21.82
C ILE A 123 -7.11 -2.65 -22.95
N LEU A 124 -6.32 -1.62 -22.65
CA LEU A 124 -5.46 -0.92 -23.62
C LEU A 124 -4.29 -1.79 -24.12
N PHE A 125 -3.84 -2.77 -23.34
CA PHE A 125 -2.77 -3.71 -23.73
C PHE A 125 -3.29 -4.99 -24.41
N ILE A 126 -4.56 -5.35 -24.26
CA ILE A 126 -5.16 -6.55 -24.87
C ILE A 126 -5.90 -6.26 -26.17
N GLY A 127 -6.34 -5.02 -26.38
CA GLY A 127 -6.88 -4.52 -27.65
C GLY A 127 -5.79 -4.01 -28.59
#